data_AF-A0A835PQX6-F1
#
_entry.id   AF-A0A835PQX6-F1
#
_cell.length_a   1.000
_cell.length_b   1.000
_cell.length_c   1.000
_cell.angle_alpha   90.00
_cell.angle_beta   90.00
_cell.angle_gamma   90.00
#
_symmetry.space_group_name_H-M   'P 1'
#
loop_
_entity.id
_entity.type
_entity.pdbx_description
1 polymer ?
#
loop_
_entity_poly.entity_id
_entity_poly.type
_entity_poly.pdbx_seq_one_letter_code
_entity_poly.pdbx_strand_id
1 'polypeptide(L)'
;MEVFDLIFVPGVSVSRDLLEKTEEEAEGGLMAEDGKADAQLFGLLTSLLQQVEALSNQEEVELRAKIEALGLEVTKVPPKPTKDLDELELAAELDKLSAKLDDVDSMISSTIASNPELIMINSLFLQAQV
;
A
#
# COMPACT_ATOMS: atom_id res chain seq x y z
N MET A 1 33.73 -47.77 11.66
CA MET A 1 34.90 -47.62 10.76
C MET A 1 34.34 -46.96 9.52
N GLU A 2 34.32 -45.63 9.51
CA GLU A 2 33.70 -44.84 8.44
C GLU A 2 34.66 -44.73 7.27
N VAL A 3 34.17 -45.06 6.08
CA VAL A 3 34.88 -44.85 4.82
C VAL A 3 34.22 -43.67 4.14
N PHE A 4 34.80 -42.49 4.35
CA PHE A 4 34.48 -41.29 3.60
C PHE A 4 35.06 -41.45 2.20
N ASP A 5 34.21 -41.73 1.21
CA ASP A 5 34.61 -41.50 -0.18
C ASP A 5 34.59 -39.99 -0.45
N LEU A 6 35.81 -39.51 -0.65
CA LEU A 6 36.25 -38.12 -0.75
C LEU A 6 36.17 -37.68 -2.22
N ILE A 7 35.31 -36.71 -2.54
CA ILE A 7 35.44 -35.99 -3.81
C ILE A 7 36.62 -35.03 -3.65
N PHE A 8 37.75 -35.38 -4.26
CA PHE A 8 38.96 -34.57 -4.29
C PHE A 8 38.81 -33.45 -5.33
N VAL A 9 38.56 -32.22 -4.87
CA VAL A 9 38.79 -31.00 -5.65
C VAL A 9 40.03 -30.31 -5.07
N PRO A 10 41.15 -30.22 -5.81
CA PRO A 10 42.36 -29.59 -5.29
C PRO A 10 42.16 -28.07 -5.19
N GLY A 11 42.29 -27.52 -3.98
CA GLY A 11 42.41 -26.07 -3.76
C GLY A 11 41.42 -25.43 -2.79
N VAL A 12 40.42 -26.16 -2.27
CA VAL A 12 39.46 -25.60 -1.30
C VAL A 12 39.21 -26.60 -0.17
N SER A 13 39.63 -26.25 1.04
CA SER A 13 39.22 -26.95 2.26
C SER A 13 37.83 -26.43 2.65
N VAL A 14 36.78 -27.22 2.38
CA VAL A 14 35.44 -26.97 2.93
C VAL A 14 35.18 -28.03 4.00
N SER A 15 35.11 -27.60 5.26
CA SER A 15 34.62 -28.45 6.36
C SER A 15 33.17 -28.83 6.07
N ARG A 16 32.85 -30.13 6.09
CA ARG A 16 31.52 -30.67 5.77
C ARG A 16 30.46 -30.35 6.84
N ASP A 17 30.87 -29.85 8.01
CA ASP A 17 30.01 -29.63 9.18
C ASP A 17 29.31 -28.26 9.20
N LEU A 18 29.35 -27.48 8.12
CA LEU A 18 28.84 -26.11 8.13
C LEU A 18 28.01 -25.73 6.91
N LEU A 19 27.09 -26.59 6.46
CA LEU A 19 26.01 -26.15 5.56
C LEU A 19 24.78 -27.06 5.59
N GLU A 20 24.30 -27.36 6.79
CA GLU A 20 22.95 -27.86 7.00
C GLU A 20 22.28 -27.00 8.08
N LYS A 21 21.79 -25.82 7.67
CA LYS A 21 20.66 -25.05 8.24
C LYS A 21 20.72 -23.59 7.81
N THR A 22 19.90 -23.25 6.83
CA THR A 22 19.15 -21.99 6.71
C THR A 22 17.97 -22.33 5.81
N GLU A 23 16.78 -22.55 6.39
CA GLU A 23 15.66 -21.58 6.31
C GLU A 23 15.13 -21.55 4.85
N GLU A 24 14.12 -22.34 4.50
CA GLU A 24 12.71 -22.10 4.85
C GLU A 24 12.40 -20.59 4.90
N GLU A 25 12.48 -19.89 3.77
CA GLU A 25 11.66 -18.71 3.44
C GLU A 25 11.77 -18.46 1.92
N ALA A 26 10.94 -19.13 1.11
CA ALA A 26 10.86 -18.89 -0.32
C ALA A 26 9.40 -18.86 -0.81
N GLU A 27 8.51 -18.21 -0.05
CA GLU A 27 7.20 -17.75 -0.54
C GLU A 27 6.83 -16.45 0.17
N GLY A 28 7.46 -15.35 -0.22
CA GLY A 28 7.11 -13.99 0.27
C GLY A 28 7.35 -12.87 -0.75
N GLY A 29 7.68 -13.21 -2.00
CA GLY A 29 8.24 -12.27 -2.97
C GLY A 29 7.25 -11.41 -3.77
N LEU A 30 5.93 -11.63 -3.67
CA LEU A 30 4.96 -10.97 -4.56
C LEU A 30 4.23 -9.78 -3.92
N MET A 31 4.35 -9.57 -2.61
CA MET A 31 3.58 -8.54 -1.88
C MET A 31 4.25 -7.16 -1.86
N ALA A 32 5.56 -7.09 -2.05
CA ALA A 32 6.32 -5.84 -1.97
C ALA A 32 6.45 -5.08 -3.31
N GLU A 33 5.99 -5.68 -4.42
CA GLU A 33 6.24 -5.15 -5.77
C GLU A 33 5.19 -4.09 -6.19
N ASP A 34 3.92 -4.22 -5.81
CA ASP A 34 2.85 -3.29 -6.23
C ASP A 34 3.11 -1.86 -5.72
N GLY A 35 3.31 -1.67 -4.41
CA GLY A 35 3.58 -0.34 -3.84
C GLY A 35 4.92 0.27 -4.27
N LYS A 36 5.87 -0.56 -4.71
CA LYS A 36 7.17 -0.12 -5.24
C LYS A 36 7.06 0.40 -6.67
N ALA A 37 6.18 -0.18 -7.49
CA ALA A 37 5.89 0.34 -8.82
C ALA A 37 5.19 1.70 -8.74
N ASP A 38 4.25 1.84 -7.82
CA ASP A 38 3.53 3.11 -7.60
C ASP A 38 4.47 4.21 -7.13
N ALA A 39 5.33 3.94 -6.14
CA ALA A 39 6.32 4.91 -5.66
C ALA A 39 7.27 5.39 -6.77
N GLN A 40 7.68 4.47 -7.67
CA GLN A 40 8.50 4.83 -8.83
C GLN A 40 7.73 5.68 -9.85
N LEU A 41 6.46 5.36 -10.12
CA LEU A 41 5.61 6.14 -11.01
C LEU A 41 5.42 7.58 -10.50
N PHE A 42 5.09 7.75 -9.22
CA PHE A 42 4.91 9.09 -8.64
C PHE A 42 6.22 9.88 -8.61
N GLY A 43 7.36 9.23 -8.33
CA GLY A 43 8.67 9.86 -8.45
C GLY A 43 8.97 10.36 -9.87
N LEU A 44 8.64 9.57 -10.90
CA LEU A 44 8.77 9.97 -12.29
C LEU A 44 7.86 11.15 -12.65
N LEU A 45 6.59 11.11 -12.25
CA LEU A 45 5.62 12.18 -12.52
C LEU A 45 6.05 13.50 -11.88
N THR A 46 6.56 13.47 -10.64
CA THR A 46 7.11 14.66 -9.97
C THR A 46 8.34 15.20 -10.71
N SER A 47 9.24 14.34 -11.15
CA SER A 47 10.42 14.74 -11.94
C SER A 47 10.02 15.39 -13.28
N LEU A 48 9.07 14.80 -14.00
CA LEU A 48 8.59 15.35 -15.27
C LEU A 48 7.91 16.71 -15.07
N LEU A 49 7.12 16.86 -14.01
CA LEU A 49 6.50 18.13 -13.67
C LEU A 49 7.54 19.22 -13.42
N GLN A 50 8.57 18.93 -12.63
CA GLN A 50 9.67 19.87 -12.37
C GLN A 50 10.40 20.27 -13.66
N GLN A 51 10.59 19.33 -14.61
CA GLN A 51 11.18 19.64 -15.91
C GLN A 51 10.29 20.56 -16.74
N VAL A 52 8.98 20.31 -16.76
CA VAL A 52 8.01 21.16 -17.47
C VAL A 52 8.02 22.58 -16.89
N GLU A 53 7.98 22.72 -15.58
CA GLU A 53 8.02 24.02 -14.90
C GLU A 53 9.33 24.78 -15.16
N ALA A 54 10.46 24.06 -15.23
CA ALA A 54 11.75 24.65 -15.56
C ALA A 54 11.82 25.12 -17.03
N LEU A 55 11.20 24.39 -17.96
CA LEU A 55 11.16 24.73 -19.38
C LEU A 55 10.13 25.82 -19.70
N SER A 56 8.99 25.83 -19.02
CA SER A 56 7.93 26.82 -19.18
C SER A 56 8.17 28.09 -18.37
N ASN A 57 9.04 28.01 -17.35
CA ASN A 57 9.26 29.05 -16.33
C ASN A 57 7.94 29.49 -15.65
N GLN A 58 6.99 28.55 -15.54
CA GLN A 58 5.67 28.75 -14.98
C GLN A 58 5.32 27.56 -14.11
N GLU A 59 4.78 27.81 -12.92
CA GLU A 59 4.33 26.76 -12.01
C GLU A 59 3.02 26.13 -12.49
N GLU A 60 2.96 24.80 -12.44
CA GLU A 60 1.81 23.99 -12.87
C GLU A 60 1.04 23.48 -11.65
N VAL A 61 0.42 24.42 -10.92
CA VAL A 61 -0.30 24.17 -9.65
C VAL A 61 -1.39 23.11 -9.81
N GLU A 62 -2.11 23.09 -10.94
CA GLU A 62 -3.17 22.12 -11.19
C GLU A 62 -2.60 20.69 -11.37
N LEU A 63 -1.47 20.55 -12.07
CA LEU A 63 -0.82 19.26 -12.25
C LEU A 63 -0.23 18.74 -10.94
N ARG A 64 0.30 19.62 -10.09
CA ARG A 64 0.73 19.28 -8.72
C ARG A 64 -0.42 18.67 -7.92
N ALA A 65 -1.56 19.36 -7.91
CA ALA A 65 -2.75 18.89 -7.20
C ALA A 65 -3.26 17.56 -7.74
N LYS A 66 -3.24 17.36 -9.07
CA LYS A 66 -3.64 16.09 -9.70
C LYS A 66 -2.70 14.93 -9.32
N ILE A 67 -1.38 15.17 -9.32
CA ILE A 67 -0.39 14.15 -8.93
C ILE A 67 -0.56 13.76 -7.47
N GLU A 68 -0.77 14.74 -6.58
CA GLU A 68 -1.02 14.49 -5.15
C GLU A 68 -2.33 13.71 -4.92
N ALA A 69 -3.42 14.12 -5.58
CA ALA A 69 -4.72 13.44 -5.48
C ALA A 69 -4.63 11.99 -5.96
N LEU A 70 -3.93 11.73 -7.06
CA LEU A 70 -3.69 10.37 -7.55
C LEU A 70 -2.82 9.57 -6.58
N GLY A 71 -1.79 10.18 -5.99
CA GLY A 71 -0.95 9.54 -4.99
C GLY A 71 -1.74 9.08 -3.76
N LEU A 72 -2.65 9.92 -3.28
CA LEU A 72 -3.54 9.58 -2.18
C LEU A 72 -4.54 8.47 -2.56
N GLU A 73 -5.08 8.49 -3.77
CA GLU A 73 -6.06 7.49 -4.21
C GLU A 73 -5.45 6.08 -4.30
N VAL A 74 -4.22 5.97 -4.79
CA VAL A 74 -3.52 4.67 -4.90
C VAL A 74 -3.30 4.02 -3.53
N THR A 75 -3.10 4.80 -2.47
CA THR A 75 -2.96 4.27 -1.10
C THR A 75 -4.27 3.74 -0.48
N LYS A 76 -5.43 4.05 -1.09
CA LYS A 76 -6.74 3.62 -0.57
C LYS A 76 -7.10 2.20 -1.00
N VAL A 77 -6.33 1.60 -1.92
CA VAL A 77 -6.55 0.21 -2.33
C VAL A 77 -5.99 -0.69 -1.23
N PRO A 78 -6.83 -1.52 -0.57
CA PRO A 78 -6.32 -2.49 0.38
C PRO A 78 -5.33 -3.44 -0.30
N PRO A 79 -4.26 -3.87 0.39
CA PRO A 79 -3.36 -4.87 -0.16
C PRO A 79 -4.16 -6.12 -0.52
N LYS A 80 -3.74 -6.81 -1.58
CA LYS A 80 -4.37 -8.08 -1.96
C LYS A 80 -4.34 -9.03 -0.76
N PRO A 81 -5.44 -9.74 -0.45
CA PRO A 81 -5.44 -10.70 0.64
C PRO A 81 -4.35 -11.74 0.42
N THR A 82 -3.59 -12.06 1.47
CA THR A 82 -2.50 -13.05 1.45
C THR A 82 -2.99 -14.48 1.28
N LYS A 83 -4.31 -14.70 1.42
CA LYS A 83 -4.96 -16.01 1.34
C LYS A 83 -6.09 -15.90 0.32
N ASP A 84 -6.13 -16.84 -0.63
CA ASP A 84 -7.31 -17.06 -1.45
C ASP A 84 -8.42 -17.63 -0.54
N LEU A 85 -9.47 -16.84 -0.31
CA LEU A 85 -10.61 -17.23 0.51
C LEU A 85 -11.58 -18.07 -0.32
N ASP A 86 -12.11 -19.13 0.28
CA ASP A 86 -13.26 -19.84 -0.30
C ASP A 86 -14.53 -18.97 -0.23
N GLU A 87 -15.56 -19.32 -1.01
CA GLU A 87 -16.80 -18.52 -1.11
C GLU A 87 -17.50 -18.32 0.24
N LEU A 88 -17.40 -19.28 1.17
CA LEU A 88 -18.03 -19.22 2.48
C LEU A 88 -17.23 -18.33 3.43
N GLU A 89 -15.91 -18.45 3.43
CA GLU A 89 -15.00 -17.56 4.16
C GLU A 89 -15.11 -16.11 3.65
N LEU A 90 -15.19 -15.91 2.33
CA LEU A 90 -15.39 -14.60 1.71
C LEU A 90 -16.71 -13.96 2.14
N ALA A 91 -17.81 -14.72 2.14
CA ALA A 91 -19.09 -14.22 2.61
C ALA A 91 -19.04 -13.77 4.08
N ALA A 92 -18.37 -14.54 4.94
CA ALA A 92 -18.19 -14.19 6.35
C ALA A 92 -17.33 -12.92 6.54
N GLU A 93 -16.28 -12.74 5.72
CA GLU A 93 -15.49 -11.50 5.74
C GLU A 93 -16.29 -10.30 5.23
N LEU A 94 -17.11 -10.47 4.19
CA LEU A 94 -17.99 -9.43 3.68
C LEU A 94 -19.04 -9.02 4.73
N ASP A 95 -19.65 -9.98 5.43
CA ASP A 95 -20.59 -9.71 6.53
C ASP A 95 -19.89 -8.91 7.65
N LYS A 96 -18.67 -9.30 8.01
CA LYS A 96 -17.86 -8.58 9.01
C LYS A 96 -17.51 -7.16 8.55
N LEU A 97 -17.24 -6.97 7.27
CA LEU A 97 -16.94 -5.66 6.70
C LEU A 97 -18.19 -4.77 6.68
N SER A 98 -19.35 -5.32 6.35
CA SER A 98 -20.64 -4.63 6.42
C SER A 98 -20.91 -4.12 7.83
N ALA A 99 -20.72 -4.97 8.85
CA ALA A 99 -20.93 -4.57 10.24
C ALA A 99 -19.99 -3.45 10.70
N LYS A 100 -18.74 -3.42 10.19
CA LYS A 100 -17.81 -2.32 10.47
C LYS A 100 -18.24 -1.02 9.79
N LEU A 101 -18.80 -1.10 8.58
CA LEU A 101 -19.30 0.08 7.87
C LEU A 101 -20.50 0.69 8.62
N ASP A 102 -21.41 -0.15 9.10
CA ASP A 102 -22.54 0.28 9.94
C ASP A 102 -22.07 0.98 11.23
N ASP A 103 -21.00 0.49 11.87
CA ASP A 103 -20.40 1.11 13.06
C ASP A 103 -19.79 2.48 12.75
N VAL A 104 -19.06 2.60 11.63
CA VAL A 104 -18.53 3.89 11.16
C VAL A 104 -19.65 4.89 10.87
N ASP A 105 -20.72 4.46 10.19
CA ASP A 105 -21.88 5.31 9.92
C ASP A 105 -22.57 5.77 11.20
N SER A 106 -22.66 4.90 12.20
CA SER A 106 -23.16 5.24 13.54
C SER A 106 -22.25 6.27 14.23
N MET A 107 -20.93 6.09 14.17
CA MET A 107 -19.97 7.04 14.73
C MET A 107 -20.06 8.42 14.06
N ILE A 108 -20.20 8.46 12.73
CA ILE A 108 -20.39 9.70 11.97
C ILE A 108 -21.70 10.38 12.40
N SER A 109 -22.79 9.61 12.47
CA SER A 109 -24.09 10.10 12.90
C SER A 109 -24.05 10.67 14.32
N SER A 110 -23.36 9.99 15.24
CA SER A 110 -23.17 10.44 16.62
C SER A 110 -22.30 11.71 16.69
N THR A 111 -21.24 11.78 15.88
CA THR A 111 -20.33 12.94 15.81
C THR A 111 -21.06 14.17 15.26
N ILE A 112 -21.88 14.00 14.22
CA ILE A 112 -22.75 15.05 13.66
C ILE A 112 -23.81 15.48 14.67
N ALA A 113 -24.46 14.53 15.34
CA ALA A 113 -25.45 14.83 16.38
C ALA A 113 -24.85 15.59 17.56
N SER A 114 -23.61 15.27 17.93
CA SER A 114 -22.88 15.92 19.03
C SER A 114 -22.26 17.26 18.63
N ASN A 115 -22.06 17.52 17.34
CA ASN A 115 -21.47 18.75 16.81
C ASN A 115 -22.34 19.34 15.70
N PRO A 116 -23.54 19.86 16.03
CA PRO A 116 -24.46 20.45 15.05
C PRO A 116 -23.89 21.69 14.35
N GLU A 117 -22.86 22.32 14.91
CA GLU A 117 -22.16 23.44 14.27
C GLU A 117 -21.45 23.03 12.97
N LEU A 118 -21.08 21.76 12.77
CA LEU A 118 -20.49 21.29 11.50
C LEU A 118 -21.48 21.43 10.33
N ILE A 119 -22.77 21.17 10.57
CA ILE A 119 -23.83 21.36 9.58
C ILE A 119 -24.02 22.86 9.33
N MET A 120 -24.00 23.66 10.40
CA MET A 120 -24.20 25.11 10.31
C MET A 120 -23.07 25.80 9.56
N ILE A 121 -21.81 25.42 9.81
CA ILE A 121 -20.62 25.93 9.10
C ILE A 121 -20.68 25.56 7.61
N ASN A 122 -21.04 24.32 7.28
CA ASN A 122 -21.14 23.88 5.88
C ASN A 122 -22.27 24.62 5.13
N SER A 123 -23.41 24.83 5.80
CA SER A 123 -24.53 25.63 5.28
C SER A 123 -24.13 27.10 5.06
N LEU A 124 -23.45 27.71 6.03
CA LEU A 124 -22.97 29.10 5.93
C LEU A 124 -21.92 29.27 4.82
N PHE A 125 -21.03 28.30 4.64
CA PHE A 125 -20.03 28.33 3.58
C PHE A 125 -20.67 28.27 2.18
N LEU A 126 -21.71 27.45 1.99
CA LEU A 126 -22.44 27.37 0.71
C LEU A 126 -23.24 28.65 0.43
N GLN A 127 -23.78 29.31 1.44
CA GLN A 127 -24.47 30.59 1.28
C GLN A 127 -23.53 31.74 0.91
N ALA A 128 -22.25 31.67 1.29
CA ALA A 128 -21.25 32.69 0.98
C ALA A 128 -20.63 32.57 -0.43
N GLN A 129 -20.98 31.53 -1.20
CA GLN A 129 -20.50 31.32 -2.58
C GLN A 129 -21.51 31.73 -3.68
N VAL A 130 -22.64 32.35 -3.32
CA VAL A 130 -23.66 32.89 -4.25
C VAL A 130 -23.72 34.41 -4.12
#